data_AF-A0A2V6KVH1-F1
#
_entry.id   AF-A0A2V6KVH1-F1
#
_cell.length_a   1.000
_cell.length_b   1.000
_cell.length_c   1.000
_cell.angle_alpha   90.00
_cell.angle_beta   90.00
_cell.angle_gamma   90.00
#
_symmetry.space_group_name_H-M   'P 1'
#
loop_
_entity.id
_entity.type
_entity.pdbx_description
1 polymer ?
#
loop_
_entity_poly.entity_id
_entity_poly.type
_entity_poly.pdbx_seq_one_letter_code
_entity_poly.pdbx_strand_id
1 'polypeptide(L)'
;MNEYINAIDNNIAERHLLKHPFYLAWTRGELSKDALADYARQYYQHVAAFPTYLSAIHAKCDDQSTRKELLNNLIDEEAGAPNHPELWLNFAEGLGVSARDAQNAEKWPETKNLIDTFRKVCRDGSTAEALAALYTYESQIPAICESKIEGLKKHYSFAD
;
A
#
# COMPACT_ATOMS: atom_id res chain seq x y z
N MET A 1 -23.97 -5.52 13.06
CA MET A 1 -22.72 -4.91 12.57
C MET A 1 -22.75 -3.43 12.92
N ASN A 2 -21.64 -2.86 13.39
CA ASN A 2 -21.57 -1.49 13.91
C ASN A 2 -21.80 -0.46 12.79
N GLU A 3 -22.71 0.49 12.98
CA GLU A 3 -23.08 1.51 11.97
C GLU A 3 -21.88 2.34 11.48
N TYR A 4 -20.90 2.62 12.35
CA TYR A 4 -19.69 3.37 11.99
C TYR A 4 -18.77 2.57 11.07
N ILE A 5 -18.66 1.25 11.28
CA ILE A 5 -17.86 0.38 10.43
C ILE A 5 -18.50 0.29 9.04
N ASN A 6 -19.82 0.12 8.97
CA ASN A 6 -20.54 0.15 7.69
C ASN A 6 -20.35 1.47 6.95
N ALA A 7 -20.35 2.60 7.67
CA ALA A 7 -20.09 3.90 7.06
C ALA A 7 -18.68 3.99 6.48
N ILE A 8 -17.66 3.49 7.18
CA ILE A 8 -16.28 3.43 6.68
C ILE A 8 -16.23 2.56 5.41
N ASP A 9 -16.78 1.35 5.45
CA ASP A 9 -16.78 0.41 4.32
C ASP A 9 -17.48 1.00 3.09
N ASN A 10 -18.61 1.69 3.28
CA ASN A 10 -19.32 2.35 2.20
C ASN A 10 -18.48 3.48 1.58
N ASN A 11 -17.80 4.29 2.40
CA ASN A 11 -16.92 5.35 1.89
C ASN A 11 -15.73 4.76 1.10
N ILE A 12 -15.16 3.66 1.57
CA ILE A 12 -14.10 2.92 0.85
C ILE A 12 -14.64 2.39 -0.48
N ALA A 13 -15.81 1.73 -0.46
CA ALA A 13 -16.43 1.16 -1.64
C ALA A 13 -16.75 2.22 -2.71
N GLU A 14 -17.26 3.38 -2.31
CA GLU A 14 -17.53 4.51 -3.22
C GLU A 14 -16.27 4.99 -3.95
N ARG A 15 -15.13 5.04 -3.24
CA ARG A 15 -13.84 5.58 -3.73
C ARG A 15 -12.80 4.49 -4.00
N HIS A 16 -13.24 3.24 -4.17
CA HIS A 16 -12.36 2.09 -4.27
C HIS A 16 -11.34 2.26 -5.41
N LEU A 17 -10.08 1.91 -5.19
CA LEU A 17 -8.99 2.13 -6.13
C LEU A 17 -9.22 1.46 -7.49
N LEU A 18 -9.87 0.30 -7.52
CA LEU A 18 -10.25 -0.37 -8.79
C LEU A 18 -11.24 0.43 -9.66
N LYS A 19 -11.89 1.47 -9.13
CA LYS A 19 -12.70 2.41 -9.93
C LYS A 19 -11.87 3.56 -10.51
N HIS A 20 -10.62 3.74 -10.06
CA HIS A 20 -9.74 4.79 -10.55
C HIS A 20 -9.30 4.51 -12.00
N PRO A 21 -9.22 5.53 -12.88
CA PRO A 21 -8.82 5.36 -14.28
C PRO A 21 -7.52 4.58 -14.48
N PHE A 22 -6.55 4.71 -13.56
CA PHE A 22 -5.30 3.95 -13.60
C PHE A 22 -5.52 2.44 -13.52
N TYR A 23 -6.32 1.95 -12.56
CA TYR A 23 -6.60 0.52 -12.42
C TYR A 23 -7.55 0.00 -13.50
N LEU A 24 -8.44 0.85 -14.01
CA LEU A 24 -9.24 0.51 -15.19
C LEU A 24 -8.37 0.36 -16.45
N ALA A 25 -7.35 1.20 -16.64
CA ALA A 25 -6.38 1.04 -17.71
C ALA A 25 -5.50 -0.21 -17.50
N TRP A 26 -5.12 -0.50 -16.26
CA TRP A 26 -4.38 -1.71 -15.90
C TRP A 26 -5.13 -2.97 -16.34
N THR A 27 -6.41 -3.10 -15.95
CA THR A 27 -7.24 -4.28 -16.25
C THR A 27 -7.54 -4.44 -17.73
N ARG A 28 -7.49 -3.35 -18.51
CA ARG A 28 -7.64 -3.36 -19.97
C ARG A 28 -6.33 -3.55 -20.73
N GLY A 29 -5.17 -3.57 -20.05
CA GLY A 29 -3.86 -3.69 -20.70
C GLY A 29 -3.42 -2.42 -21.44
N GLU A 30 -3.89 -1.25 -21.00
CA GLU A 30 -3.69 0.03 -21.67
C GLU A 30 -2.53 0.86 -21.10
N LEU A 31 -1.85 0.37 -20.05
CA LEU A 31 -0.69 1.05 -19.49
C LEU A 31 0.56 0.74 -20.30
N SER A 32 1.42 1.73 -20.48
CA SER A 32 2.75 1.49 -21.05
C SER A 32 3.65 0.80 -20.02
N LYS A 33 4.71 0.14 -20.50
CA LYS A 33 5.76 -0.40 -19.62
C LYS A 33 6.40 0.69 -18.75
N ASP A 34 6.59 1.88 -19.30
CA ASP A 34 7.13 3.02 -18.55
C ASP A 34 6.18 3.45 -17.43
N ALA A 35 4.86 3.49 -17.67
CA ALA A 35 3.88 3.81 -16.63
C ALA A 35 3.86 2.75 -15.51
N LEU A 36 4.01 1.47 -15.84
CA LEU A 36 4.15 0.39 -14.85
C LEU A 36 5.44 0.54 -14.04
N ALA A 37 6.56 0.86 -14.70
CA ALA A 37 7.84 1.08 -14.05
C ALA A 37 7.81 2.30 -13.11
N ASP A 38 7.19 3.40 -13.52
CA ASP A 38 6.99 4.58 -12.68
C ASP A 38 6.10 4.29 -11.48
N TYR A 39 5.01 3.53 -11.69
CA TYR A 39 4.17 3.04 -10.60
C TYR A 39 4.98 2.22 -9.59
N ALA A 40 5.80 1.28 -10.07
CA ALA A 40 6.63 0.45 -9.19
C ALA A 40 7.62 1.28 -8.36
N ARG A 41 8.29 2.27 -8.97
CA ARG A 41 9.21 3.21 -8.29
C ARG A 41 8.50 4.04 -7.23
N GLN A 42 7.38 4.68 -7.60
CA GLN A 42 6.68 5.60 -6.70
C GLN A 42 6.01 4.86 -5.54
N TYR A 43 5.38 3.72 -5.82
CA TYR A 43 4.65 2.98 -4.80
C TYR A 43 5.58 2.23 -3.83
N TYR A 44 6.80 1.86 -4.26
CA TYR A 44 7.84 1.33 -3.36
C TYR A 44 8.09 2.29 -2.18
N GLN A 45 8.10 3.60 -2.45
CA GLN A 45 8.34 4.62 -1.41
C GLN A 45 7.25 4.62 -0.33
N HIS A 46 6.01 4.25 -0.68
CA HIS A 46 4.92 4.09 0.28
C HIS A 46 5.03 2.76 1.03
N VAL A 47 5.32 1.65 0.34
CA VAL A 47 5.54 0.32 0.95
C VAL A 47 6.66 0.38 1.98
N ALA A 48 7.81 0.96 1.63
CA ALA A 48 8.93 1.13 2.55
C ALA A 48 8.63 2.06 3.74
N ALA A 49 7.62 2.93 3.62
CA ALA A 49 7.21 3.81 4.72
C ALA A 49 6.14 3.18 5.61
N PHE A 50 5.41 2.16 5.14
CA PHE A 50 4.27 1.57 5.83
C PHE A 50 4.57 1.04 7.25
N PRO A 51 5.69 0.32 7.49
CA PRO A 51 6.08 -0.10 8.85
C PRO A 51 6.17 1.05 9.86
N THR A 52 6.57 2.23 9.39
CA THR A 52 6.72 3.43 10.25
C THR A 52 5.36 3.98 10.70
N TYR A 53 4.28 3.72 9.95
CA TYR A 53 2.93 4.12 10.35
C TYR A 53 2.45 3.26 11.52
N LEU A 54 2.60 1.94 11.40
CA LEU A 54 2.26 0.99 12.47
C LEU A 54 3.04 1.30 13.75
N SER A 55 4.35 1.55 13.61
CA SER A 55 5.21 1.94 14.73
C SER A 55 4.75 3.25 15.41
N ALA A 56 4.34 4.26 14.62
CA ALA A 56 3.83 5.52 15.15
C ALA A 56 2.53 5.33 15.96
N ILE A 57 1.64 4.45 15.49
CA ILE A 57 0.40 4.12 16.22
C ILE A 57 0.73 3.34 17.49
N HIS A 58 1.59 2.31 17.38
CA HIS A 58 2.01 1.48 18.50
C HIS A 58 2.61 2.32 19.64
N ALA A 59 3.50 3.26 19.31
CA ALA A 59 4.20 4.09 20.29
C ALA A 59 3.27 4.96 21.16
N LYS A 60 2.13 5.40 20.63
CA LYS A 60 1.16 6.27 21.35
C LYS A 60 -0.05 5.52 21.91
N CYS A 61 -0.17 4.21 21.66
CA CYS A 61 -1.33 3.42 22.07
C CYS A 61 -1.12 2.85 23.48
N ASP A 62 -1.94 3.25 24.45
CA ASP A 62 -1.84 2.76 25.84
C ASP A 62 -2.40 1.34 26.04
N ASP A 63 -3.33 0.90 25.16
CA ASP A 63 -3.93 -0.42 25.25
C ASP A 63 -2.97 -1.53 24.78
N GLN A 64 -2.60 -2.43 25.69
CA GLN A 64 -1.62 -3.47 25.40
C GLN A 64 -2.13 -4.51 24.38
N SER A 65 -3.41 -4.87 24.41
CA SER A 65 -3.99 -5.79 23.43
C SER A 65 -3.86 -5.25 22.01
N THR A 66 -4.25 -3.99 21.80
CA THR A 66 -4.12 -3.30 20.52
C THR A 66 -2.67 -3.19 20.07
N ARG A 67 -1.75 -2.88 20.99
CA ARG A 67 -0.31 -2.86 20.68
C ARG A 67 0.21 -4.21 20.20
N LYS A 68 -0.26 -5.34 20.75
CA LYS A 68 0.15 -6.67 20.28
C LYS A 68 -0.27 -6.93 18.84
N GLU A 69 -1.48 -6.54 18.46
CA GLU A 69 -1.94 -6.67 17.07
C GLU A 69 -1.15 -5.76 16.12
N LEU A 70 -0.89 -4.50 16.52
CA LEU A 70 -0.03 -3.60 15.75
C LEU A 70 1.40 -4.15 15.58
N LEU A 71 1.94 -4.82 16.60
CA LEU A 71 3.24 -5.48 16.54
C LEU A 71 3.22 -6.67 15.58
N ASN A 72 2.16 -7.49 15.59
CA ASN A 72 2.02 -8.60 14.65
C ASN A 72 2.02 -8.08 13.21
N ASN A 73 1.21 -7.05 12.91
CA ASN A 73 1.20 -6.42 11.58
C ASN A 73 2.59 -5.87 11.22
N LEU A 74 3.29 -5.22 12.17
CA LEU A 74 4.64 -4.70 11.91
C LEU A 74 5.65 -5.80 11.58
N ILE A 75 5.55 -6.95 12.27
CA ILE A 75 6.38 -8.12 11.99
C ILE A 75 6.11 -8.65 10.58
N ASP A 76 4.83 -8.78 10.19
CA ASP A 76 4.45 -9.24 8.86
C ASP A 76 4.97 -8.31 7.75
N GLU A 77 4.95 -6.99 8.00
CA GLU A 77 5.40 -5.98 7.03
C GLU A 77 6.93 -5.90 6.86
N GLU A 78 7.70 -5.98 7.96
CA GLU A 78 9.12 -5.57 7.95
C GLU A 78 10.11 -6.66 8.43
N ALA A 79 9.66 -7.64 9.21
CA ALA A 79 10.57 -8.64 9.78
C ALA A 79 10.85 -9.79 8.80
N GLY A 80 12.01 -10.44 8.99
CA GLY A 80 12.41 -11.57 8.17
C GLY A 80 12.83 -11.19 6.74
N ALA A 81 12.98 -12.21 5.89
CA ALA A 81 13.29 -12.06 4.48
C ALA A 81 12.69 -13.23 3.68
N PRO A 82 12.03 -12.98 2.53
CA PRO A 82 11.72 -11.66 2.00
C PRO A 82 10.58 -10.99 2.78
N ASN A 83 10.74 -9.72 3.15
CA ASN A 83 9.66 -8.89 3.72
C ASN A 83 8.89 -8.12 2.62
N HIS A 84 7.84 -7.37 2.97
CA HIS A 84 6.99 -6.70 1.97
C HIS A 84 7.75 -5.69 1.09
N PRO A 85 8.64 -4.81 1.62
CA PRO A 85 9.52 -3.99 0.79
C PRO A 85 10.38 -4.80 -0.19
N GLU A 86 10.97 -5.91 0.25
CA GLU A 86 11.80 -6.78 -0.61
C GLU A 86 10.95 -7.47 -1.70
N LEU A 87 9.77 -7.96 -1.36
CA LEU A 87 8.82 -8.51 -2.33
C LEU A 87 8.41 -7.46 -3.38
N TRP A 88 8.22 -6.20 -2.97
CA TRP A 88 7.93 -5.13 -3.92
C TRP A 88 9.12 -4.82 -4.84
N LEU A 89 10.35 -4.90 -4.34
CA LEU A 89 11.54 -4.75 -5.18
C LEU A 89 11.64 -5.87 -6.22
N ASN A 90 11.32 -7.11 -5.86
CA ASN A 90 11.25 -8.21 -6.83
C ASN A 90 10.21 -7.94 -7.93
N PHE A 91 9.05 -7.38 -7.57
CA PHE A 91 8.05 -6.94 -8.55
C PHE A 91 8.59 -5.83 -9.47
N ALA A 92 9.29 -4.84 -8.90
CA ALA A 92 9.90 -3.76 -9.66
C ALA A 92 10.97 -4.28 -10.65
N GLU A 93 11.78 -5.27 -10.23
CA GLU A 93 12.75 -5.94 -11.11
C GLU A 93 12.09 -6.66 -12.28
N GLY A 94 10.94 -7.32 -12.05
CA GLY A 94 10.13 -7.92 -13.11
C GLY A 94 9.65 -6.90 -14.16
N LEU A 95 9.56 -5.62 -13.80
CA LEU A 95 9.24 -4.51 -14.69
C LEU A 95 10.48 -3.81 -15.28
N GLY A 96 11.68 -4.34 -15.05
CA GLY A 96 12.94 -3.77 -15.51
C GLY A 96 13.45 -2.59 -14.69
N VAL A 97 12.94 -2.40 -13.46
CA VAL A 97 13.42 -1.38 -12.53
C VAL A 97 14.36 -2.05 -11.52
N SER A 98 15.62 -1.65 -11.49
CA SER A 98 16.56 -2.20 -10.50
C SER A 98 16.15 -1.83 -9.08
N ALA A 99 16.48 -2.68 -8.09
CA ALA A 99 16.21 -2.38 -6.69
C ALA A 99 16.78 -1.02 -6.26
N ARG A 100 18.00 -0.71 -6.74
CA ARG A 100 18.67 0.58 -6.50
C ARG A 100 17.85 1.75 -7.05
N ASP A 101 17.31 1.65 -8.26
CA ASP A 101 16.53 2.73 -8.87
C ASP A 101 15.19 2.93 -8.17
N ALA A 102 14.51 1.85 -7.78
CA ALA A 102 13.27 1.93 -7.01
C ALA A 102 13.48 2.58 -5.63
N GLN A 103 14.56 2.19 -4.95
CA GLN A 103 14.93 2.74 -3.63
C GLN A 103 15.27 4.22 -3.67
N ASN A 104 16.06 4.63 -4.65
CA ASN A 104 16.58 5.99 -4.76
C ASN A 104 15.68 6.91 -5.61
N ALA A 105 14.53 6.43 -6.07
CA ALA A 105 13.59 7.24 -6.85
C ALA A 105 13.18 8.49 -6.06
N GLU A 106 13.25 9.65 -6.72
CA GLU A 106 12.69 10.87 -6.17
C GLU A 106 11.16 10.71 -6.03
N LYS A 107 10.65 11.00 -4.83
CA LYS A 107 9.21 10.97 -4.58
C LYS A 107 8.56 12.12 -5.33
N TRP A 108 7.59 11.80 -6.17
CA TRP A 108 6.74 12.83 -6.77
C TRP A 108 5.92 13.56 -5.70
N PRO A 109 5.42 14.77 -5.99
CA PRO A 109 4.57 15.53 -5.05
C PRO A 109 3.39 14.71 -4.52
N GLU A 110 2.76 13.89 -5.36
CA GLU A 110 1.62 13.04 -5.02
C GLU A 110 2.03 11.91 -4.06
N THR A 111 3.16 11.24 -4.33
CA THR A 111 3.73 10.20 -3.46
C THR A 111 4.14 10.77 -2.11
N LYS A 112 4.76 11.95 -2.11
CA LYS A 112 5.09 12.68 -0.88
C LYS A 112 3.83 13.03 -0.09
N ASN A 113 2.80 13.56 -0.75
CA ASN A 113 1.54 13.90 -0.11
C ASN A 113 0.83 12.67 0.47
N LEU A 114 0.84 11.53 -0.23
CA LEU A 114 0.33 10.26 0.26
C LEU A 114 1.02 9.86 1.58
N ILE A 115 2.35 9.79 1.58
CA ILE A 115 3.14 9.39 2.75
C ILE A 115 2.95 10.39 3.90
N ASP A 116 2.99 11.68 3.62
CA ASP A 116 2.84 12.73 4.63
C ASP A 116 1.43 12.71 5.26
N THR A 117 0.39 12.38 4.48
CA THR A 117 -0.99 12.21 4.98
C THR A 117 -1.07 11.06 5.98
N PHE A 118 -0.57 9.87 5.61
CA PHE A 118 -0.56 8.72 6.50
C PHE A 118 0.25 8.97 7.77
N ARG A 119 1.46 9.55 7.63
CA ARG A 119 2.28 9.91 8.79
C ARG A 119 1.59 10.88 9.73
N LYS A 120 0.94 11.91 9.17
CA LYS A 120 0.23 12.92 9.96
C LYS A 120 -0.90 12.27 10.77
N VAL A 121 -1.76 11.48 10.13
CA VAL A 121 -2.88 10.82 10.85
C VAL A 121 -2.36 9.82 11.87
N CYS A 122 -1.38 8.99 11.50
CA CYS A 122 -0.83 7.97 12.40
C CYS A 122 -0.09 8.55 13.60
N ARG A 123 0.56 9.71 13.45
CA ARG A 123 1.23 10.40 14.56
C ARG A 123 0.28 11.24 15.39
N ASP A 124 -0.54 12.07 14.74
CA ASP A 124 -1.23 13.18 15.40
C ASP A 124 -2.71 12.86 15.75
N GLY A 125 -3.34 11.89 15.07
CA GLY A 125 -4.72 11.48 15.35
C GLY A 125 -4.86 10.60 16.60
N SER A 126 -6.06 10.16 16.93
CA SER A 126 -6.31 9.07 17.87
C SER A 126 -5.87 7.71 17.31
N THR A 127 -5.78 6.68 18.16
CA THR A 127 -5.52 5.31 17.70
C THR A 127 -6.60 4.83 16.74
N ALA A 128 -7.87 5.15 17.00
CA ALA A 128 -8.98 4.75 16.14
C ALA A 128 -8.91 5.42 14.76
N GLU A 129 -8.63 6.73 14.70
CA GLU A 129 -8.46 7.45 13.42
C GLU A 129 -7.30 6.89 12.60
N ALA A 130 -6.19 6.55 13.26
CA ALA A 130 -5.03 5.98 12.59
C ALA A 130 -5.28 4.57 12.06
N LEU A 131 -5.92 3.71 12.86
CA LEU A 131 -6.33 2.37 12.43
C LEU A 131 -7.32 2.45 11.26
N ALA A 132 -8.29 3.37 11.31
CA ALA A 132 -9.21 3.60 10.20
C ALA A 132 -8.51 4.07 8.92
N ALA A 133 -7.48 4.91 9.04
CA ALA A 133 -6.67 5.34 7.90
C ALA A 133 -5.91 4.17 7.26
N LEU A 134 -5.24 3.32 8.06
CA LEU A 134 -4.57 2.11 7.55
C LEU A 134 -5.57 1.14 6.94
N TYR A 135 -6.69 0.89 7.61
CA TYR A 135 -7.76 0.04 7.12
C TYR A 135 -8.33 0.51 5.77
N THR A 136 -8.48 1.83 5.58
CA THR A 136 -8.92 2.42 4.31
C THR A 136 -8.02 2.01 3.15
N TYR A 137 -6.73 1.80 3.39
CA TYR A 137 -5.78 1.32 2.42
C TYR A 137 -5.74 -0.22 2.35
N GLU A 138 -5.47 -0.89 3.47
CA GLU A 138 -5.20 -2.34 3.53
C GLU A 138 -6.40 -3.19 3.12
N SER A 139 -7.62 -2.77 3.46
CA SER A 139 -8.85 -3.53 3.13
C SER A 139 -9.07 -3.72 1.63
N GLN A 140 -8.50 -2.83 0.80
CA GLN A 140 -8.62 -2.90 -0.66
C GLN A 140 -7.55 -3.79 -1.30
N ILE A 141 -6.45 -4.06 -0.58
CA ILE A 141 -5.26 -4.71 -1.14
C ILE A 141 -5.54 -6.10 -1.71
N PRO A 142 -6.36 -6.98 -1.09
CA PRO A 142 -6.65 -8.30 -1.65
C PRO A 142 -7.20 -8.24 -3.08
N ALA A 143 -8.27 -7.48 -3.30
CA ALA A 143 -8.89 -7.33 -4.62
C ALA A 143 -7.97 -6.63 -5.64
N ILE A 144 -7.17 -5.66 -5.16
CA ILE A 144 -6.16 -4.99 -6.00
C ILE A 144 -5.07 -5.98 -6.44
N CYS A 145 -4.58 -6.82 -5.54
CA CYS A 145 -3.54 -7.81 -5.85
C CYS A 145 -4.04 -8.84 -6.86
N GLU A 146 -5.25 -9.36 -6.69
CA GLU A 146 -5.90 -10.25 -7.67
C GLU A 146 -5.95 -9.60 -9.06
N SER A 147 -6.49 -8.37 -9.13
CA SER A 147 -6.56 -7.60 -10.38
C SER A 147 -5.20 -7.32 -11.00
N LYS A 148 -4.18 -7.03 -10.17
CA LYS A 148 -2.80 -6.82 -10.62
C LYS A 148 -2.23 -8.08 -11.26
N ILE A 149 -2.32 -9.22 -10.57
CA ILE A 149 -1.81 -10.51 -11.04
C ILE A 149 -2.46 -10.89 -12.37
N GLU A 150 -3.78 -10.81 -12.46
CA GLU A 150 -4.52 -11.10 -13.69
C GLU A 150 -4.07 -10.19 -14.85
N GLY A 151 -3.98 -8.88 -14.61
CA GLY A 151 -3.55 -7.92 -15.62
C GLY A 151 -2.12 -8.16 -16.10
N LEU A 152 -1.18 -8.41 -15.19
CA LEU A 152 0.23 -8.71 -15.50
C LEU A 152 0.37 -9.95 -16.38
N LYS A 153 -0.29 -11.04 -16.01
CA LYS A 153 -0.26 -12.29 -16.77
C LYS A 153 -0.88 -12.12 -18.16
N LYS A 154 -2.05 -11.49 -18.23
CA LYS A 154 -2.84 -11.39 -19.45
C LYS A 154 -2.27 -10.40 -20.47
N HIS A 155 -1.73 -9.28 -20.01
CA HIS A 155 -1.38 -8.15 -20.89
C HIS A 155 0.10 -7.82 -20.95
N TYR A 156 0.90 -8.25 -19.96
CA TYR A 156 2.30 -7.84 -19.83
C TYR A 156 3.30 -9.00 -19.79
N SER A 157 2.85 -10.22 -20.12
CA SER A 157 3.68 -11.42 -20.27
C SER A 157 4.43 -11.85 -18.99
N PHE A 158 3.87 -11.56 -17.81
CA PHE A 158 4.38 -12.13 -16.56
C PHE A 158 3.99 -13.60 -16.46
N ALA A 159 4.93 -14.44 -16.05
CA ALA A 159 4.70 -15.85 -15.74
C ALA A 159 4.60 -16.06 -14.22
N ASP A 160 4.14 -17.25 -13.82
CA ASP A 160 4.16 -17.72 -12.42
C ASP A 160 5.58 -17.91 -11.89
#